data_AF-A0A5Z6WTM3-F1
#
_entry.id   AF-A0A5Z6WTM3-F1
#
_cell.length_a   1.000
_cell.length_b   1.000
_cell.length_c   1.000
_cell.angle_alpha   90.00
_cell.angle_beta   90.00
_cell.angle_gamma   90.00
#
_symmetry.space_group_name_H-M   'P 1'
#
loop_
_entity.id
_entity.type
_entity.pdbx_description
1 polymer ?
#
loop_
_entity_poly.entity_id
_entity_poly.type
_entity_poly.pdbx_seq_one_letter_code
_entity_poly.pdbx_strand_id
1 'polypeptide(L)'
;KNISYSLMAAFIFDTGLNFSKENITKGVISTRWHNDLYSSFERMKAINKIYYPSNKEINTEGLSKAITSSLFNDDANSFAKRDFRLMWDLSSEKYLSYKEIIIRKGDKLDAVCLRFINDDYKFLVNFNRDEEVFKYFPSIMQPSLKTYRALSRLVNSIKDPSRFKFTTESLEMELLEYLELRNELFNDIEEVMGSYAQRAP
;
A
#
# COMPACT_ATOMS: atom_id res chain seq x y z
N LYS A 1 32.65 -3.41 48.70
CA LYS A 1 31.74 -2.52 47.94
C LYS A 1 31.25 -3.27 46.71
N ASN A 2 29.93 -3.31 46.51
CA ASN A 2 29.23 -4.32 45.72
C ASN A 2 29.20 -4.00 44.22
N ILE A 3 30.36 -4.12 43.56
CA ILE A 3 30.56 -3.84 42.12
C ILE A 3 29.54 -4.58 41.24
N SER A 4 29.15 -5.80 41.64
CA SER A 4 28.16 -6.62 40.92
C SER A 4 26.76 -5.98 40.88
N TYR A 5 26.33 -5.30 41.95
CA TYR A 5 25.04 -4.60 41.97
C TYR A 5 25.07 -3.33 41.12
N SER A 6 26.21 -2.62 41.09
CA SER A 6 26.39 -1.47 40.21
C SER A 6 26.44 -1.88 38.73
N LEU A 7 27.06 -3.02 38.40
CA LEU A 7 27.05 -3.60 37.05
C LEU A 7 25.66 -4.05 36.62
N MET A 8 24.92 -4.73 37.49
CA MET A 8 23.53 -5.12 37.22
C MET A 8 22.63 -3.90 37.04
N ALA A 9 22.77 -2.87 37.88
CA ALA A 9 22.01 -1.63 37.73
C ALA A 9 22.34 -0.93 36.40
N ALA A 10 23.63 -0.80 36.05
CA ALA A 10 24.05 -0.22 34.78
C ALA A 10 23.47 -0.99 33.58
N PHE A 11 23.53 -2.32 33.60
CA PHE A 11 22.95 -3.17 32.56
C PHE A 11 21.42 -2.97 32.42
N ILE A 12 20.69 -2.91 33.54
CA ILE A 12 19.23 -2.67 33.52
C ILE A 12 18.92 -1.28 32.97
N PHE A 13 19.64 -0.24 33.39
CA PHE A 13 19.45 1.12 32.89
C PHE A 13 19.76 1.22 31.39
N ASP A 14 20.89 0.66 30.93
CA ASP A 14 21.26 0.67 29.52
C ASP A 14 20.25 -0.10 28.67
N THR A 15 19.79 -1.26 29.14
CA THR A 15 18.76 -2.06 28.46
C THR A 15 17.44 -1.29 28.38
N GLY A 16 17.02 -0.64 29.46
CA GLY A 16 15.80 0.17 29.50
C GLY A 16 15.87 1.40 28.60
N LEU A 17 17.01 2.10 28.58
CA LEU A 17 17.24 3.25 27.71
C LEU A 17 17.23 2.85 26.24
N ASN A 18 17.87 1.73 25.90
CA ASN A 18 17.88 1.20 24.53
C ASN A 18 16.47 0.78 24.08
N PHE A 19 15.70 0.12 24.95
CA PHE A 19 14.31 -0.22 24.66
C PHE A 19 13.42 1.01 24.43
N SER A 20 13.57 2.05 25.25
CA SER A 20 12.83 3.31 25.07
C SER A 20 13.20 3.99 23.76
N LYS A 21 14.50 4.08 23.46
CA LYS A 21 15.00 4.67 22.21
C LYS A 21 14.48 3.91 20.99
N GLU A 22 14.49 2.58 21.02
CA GLU A 22 13.96 1.74 19.96
C GLU A 22 12.46 2.00 19.72
N ASN A 23 11.65 2.06 20.79
CA ASN A 23 10.21 2.32 20.66
C ASN A 23 9.89 3.73 20.14
N ILE A 24 10.66 4.74 20.56
CA ILE A 24 10.51 6.10 20.03
C ILE A 24 10.82 6.09 18.52
N THR A 25 11.92 5.45 18.10
CA THR A 25 12.26 5.37 16.68
C THR A 25 11.19 4.62 15.88
N LYS A 26 10.68 3.49 16.39
CA LYS A 26 9.54 2.77 15.79
C LYS A 26 8.29 3.65 15.66
N GLY A 27 8.00 4.47 16.69
CA GLY A 27 6.95 5.50 16.66
C GLY A 27 7.13 6.49 15.53
N VAL A 28 8.31 7.13 15.45
CA VAL A 28 8.62 8.13 14.41
C VAL A 28 8.50 7.52 13.00
N ILE A 29 9.04 6.32 12.79
CA ILE A 29 8.96 5.63 11.50
C ILE A 29 7.49 5.33 11.15
N SER A 30 6.71 4.83 12.12
CA SER A 30 5.29 4.51 11.92
C SER A 30 4.46 5.75 11.54
N THR A 31 4.60 6.84 12.30
CA THR A 31 3.88 8.09 12.03
C THR A 31 4.22 8.67 10.66
N ARG A 32 5.48 8.56 10.23
CA ARG A 32 5.92 9.01 8.89
C ARG A 32 5.18 8.29 7.76
N TRP A 33 4.93 6.99 7.90
CA TRP A 33 4.32 6.16 6.86
C TRP A 33 2.79 6.00 6.99
N HIS A 34 2.22 6.44 8.11
CA HIS A 34 0.80 6.26 8.42
C HIS A 34 -0.14 6.79 7.32
N ASN A 35 0.01 8.05 6.91
CA ASN A 35 -0.89 8.64 5.91
C ASN A 35 -0.77 7.96 4.53
N ASP A 36 0.44 7.59 4.13
CA ASP A 36 0.67 6.94 2.83
C ASP A 36 0.09 5.51 2.82
N LEU A 37 0.25 4.77 3.92
CA LEU A 37 -0.35 3.45 4.10
C LEU A 37 -1.88 3.52 4.04
N TYR A 38 -2.49 4.42 4.81
CA TYR A 38 -3.94 4.56 4.88
C TYR A 38 -4.54 5.11 3.58
N SER A 39 -3.84 6.00 2.89
CA SER A 39 -4.24 6.43 1.55
C SER A 39 -4.31 5.24 0.60
N SER A 40 -3.37 4.29 0.70
CA SER A 40 -3.38 3.07 -0.11
C SER A 40 -4.58 2.16 0.20
N PHE A 41 -4.99 2.04 1.46
CA PHE A 41 -6.24 1.34 1.80
C PHE A 41 -7.47 2.02 1.22
N GLU A 42 -7.55 3.35 1.31
CA GLU A 42 -8.67 4.12 0.75
C GLU A 42 -8.74 4.02 -0.78
N ARG A 43 -7.59 4.04 -1.47
CA ARG A 43 -7.53 3.80 -2.93
C ARG A 43 -8.07 2.42 -3.32
N MET A 44 -7.77 1.38 -2.54
CA MET A 44 -8.29 0.03 -2.80
C MET A 44 -9.82 -0.03 -2.64
N LYS A 45 -10.34 0.58 -1.57
CA LYS A 45 -11.79 0.68 -1.34
C LYS A 45 -12.46 1.49 -2.45
N ALA A 46 -11.84 2.58 -2.89
CA ALA A 46 -12.31 3.42 -3.97
C ALA A 46 -12.42 2.63 -5.29
N ILE A 47 -11.36 1.91 -5.68
CA ILE A 47 -11.36 1.05 -6.87
C ILE A 47 -12.43 -0.04 -6.78
N ASN A 48 -12.54 -0.72 -5.63
CA ASN A 48 -13.59 -1.72 -5.41
C ASN A 48 -15.00 -1.13 -5.57
N LYS A 49 -15.24 0.08 -5.05
CA LYS A 49 -16.53 0.76 -5.15
C LYS A 49 -16.92 1.14 -6.58
N ILE A 50 -15.96 1.34 -7.48
CA ILE A 50 -16.23 1.62 -8.91
C ILE A 50 -16.90 0.40 -9.55
N TYR A 51 -16.31 -0.78 -9.36
CA TYR A 51 -16.75 -2.02 -10.04
C TYR A 51 -17.84 -2.77 -9.27
N TYR A 52 -17.77 -2.77 -7.94
CA TYR A 52 -18.63 -3.55 -7.05
C TYR A 52 -19.22 -2.68 -5.93
N PRO A 53 -20.12 -1.73 -6.25
CA PRO A 53 -20.58 -0.72 -5.31
C PRO A 53 -21.37 -1.25 -4.11
N SER A 54 -21.95 -2.45 -4.23
CA SER A 54 -22.69 -3.12 -3.14
C SER A 54 -21.81 -4.07 -2.33
N ASN A 55 -20.58 -4.34 -2.77
CA ASN A 55 -19.69 -5.28 -2.10
C ASN A 55 -18.81 -4.54 -1.09
N LYS A 56 -18.90 -4.95 0.19
CA LYS A 56 -18.05 -4.40 1.25
C LYS A 56 -16.70 -5.08 1.30
N GLU A 57 -16.62 -6.33 0.84
CA GLU A 57 -15.40 -7.10 0.81
C GLU A 57 -14.67 -6.89 -0.51
N ILE A 58 -13.34 -6.94 -0.43
CA ILE A 58 -12.46 -6.79 -1.58
C ILE A 58 -12.31 -8.17 -2.23
N ASN A 59 -12.86 -8.33 -3.44
CA ASN A 59 -12.65 -9.53 -4.26
C ASN A 59 -11.49 -9.26 -5.25
N THR A 60 -10.31 -9.80 -4.96
CA THR A 60 -9.09 -9.60 -5.77
C THR A 60 -9.23 -10.17 -7.18
N GLU A 61 -9.86 -11.34 -7.34
CA GLU A 61 -10.06 -11.98 -8.64
C GLU A 61 -11.06 -11.20 -9.51
N GLY A 62 -12.15 -10.72 -8.92
CA GLY A 62 -13.09 -9.85 -9.62
C GLY A 62 -12.43 -8.54 -10.05
N LEU A 63 -11.64 -7.94 -9.15
CA LEU A 63 -10.93 -6.69 -9.42
C LEU A 63 -9.86 -6.85 -10.50
N SER A 64 -9.08 -7.95 -10.49
CA SER A 64 -8.06 -8.17 -11.53
C SER A 64 -8.69 -8.23 -12.91
N LYS A 65 -9.79 -8.98 -13.07
CA LYS A 65 -10.59 -9.05 -14.31
C LYS A 65 -11.09 -7.68 -14.74
N ALA A 66 -11.71 -6.93 -13.82
CA ALA A 66 -12.34 -5.65 -14.12
C ALA A 66 -11.34 -4.55 -14.52
N ILE A 67 -10.22 -4.46 -13.79
CA ILE A 67 -9.14 -3.52 -14.07
C ILE A 67 -8.46 -3.89 -15.40
N THR A 68 -8.16 -5.16 -15.63
CA THR A 68 -7.55 -5.62 -16.89
C THR A 68 -8.44 -5.28 -18.07
N SER A 69 -9.75 -5.54 -17.97
CA SER A 69 -10.69 -5.15 -19.02
C SER A 69 -10.66 -3.64 -19.25
N SER A 70 -10.68 -2.84 -18.19
CA SER A 70 -10.66 -1.37 -18.31
C SER A 70 -9.39 -0.81 -18.95
N LEU A 71 -8.25 -1.48 -18.76
CA LEU A 71 -6.96 -1.05 -19.31
C LEU A 71 -6.76 -1.44 -20.77
N PHE A 72 -7.31 -2.58 -21.20
CA PHE A 72 -6.91 -3.22 -22.46
C PHE A 72 -8.05 -3.62 -23.39
N ASN A 73 -9.28 -3.64 -22.89
CA ASN A 73 -10.48 -3.88 -23.69
C ASN A 73 -11.26 -2.56 -23.79
N ASP A 74 -12.02 -2.38 -24.87
CA ASP A 74 -13.01 -1.29 -25.00
C ASP A 74 -14.42 -1.88 -24.86
N ASP A 75 -14.68 -2.54 -23.72
CA ASP A 75 -16.00 -3.11 -23.42
C ASP A 75 -16.84 -2.16 -22.55
N ALA A 76 -18.12 -2.51 -22.34
CA ALA A 76 -19.02 -1.70 -21.51
C ALA A 76 -18.60 -1.61 -20.02
N ASN A 77 -17.65 -2.45 -19.57
CA ASN A 77 -17.12 -2.41 -18.21
C ASN A 77 -15.92 -1.45 -18.07
N SER A 78 -15.39 -0.98 -19.19
CA SER A 78 -14.27 -0.05 -19.26
C SER A 78 -14.68 1.41 -19.03
N PHE A 79 -15.99 1.66 -18.86
CA PHE A 79 -16.57 2.99 -18.68
C PHE A 79 -17.35 3.10 -17.37
N ALA A 80 -17.30 4.29 -16.76
CA ALA A 80 -18.02 4.60 -15.56
C ALA A 80 -19.54 4.58 -15.78
N LYS A 81 -20.25 3.69 -15.07
CA LYS A 81 -21.71 3.54 -15.20
C LYS A 81 -22.51 4.67 -14.53
N ARG A 82 -21.87 5.46 -13.67
CA ARG A 82 -22.43 6.58 -12.91
C ARG A 82 -21.31 7.53 -12.46
N ASP A 83 -21.69 8.68 -11.91
CA ASP A 83 -20.74 9.59 -11.27
C ASP A 83 -20.20 8.98 -9.97
N PHE A 84 -18.88 9.07 -9.78
CA PHE A 84 -18.18 8.69 -8.56
C PHE A 84 -17.45 9.88 -7.97
N ARG A 85 -17.53 10.01 -6.65
CA ARG A 85 -16.63 10.83 -5.84
C ARG A 85 -15.90 9.89 -4.89
N LEU A 86 -14.59 9.81 -5.03
CA LEU A 86 -13.76 8.82 -4.35
C LEU A 86 -12.68 9.52 -3.53
N MET A 87 -12.52 9.10 -2.28
CA MET A 87 -11.39 9.48 -1.44
C MET A 87 -10.14 8.78 -1.99
N TRP A 88 -9.05 9.54 -2.20
CA TRP A 88 -7.85 9.00 -2.83
C TRP A 88 -6.59 9.18 -2.00
N ASP A 89 -6.31 10.40 -1.54
CA ASP A 89 -5.14 10.68 -0.71
C ASP A 89 -5.55 11.42 0.57
N LEU A 90 -4.97 11.05 1.71
CA LEU A 90 -5.09 11.78 2.97
C LEU A 90 -4.26 13.06 2.89
N SER A 91 -4.87 14.21 3.20
CA SER A 91 -4.14 15.47 3.29
C SER A 91 -3.30 15.52 4.56
N SER A 92 -2.15 16.18 4.50
CA SER A 92 -1.27 16.46 5.64
C SER A 92 -1.67 17.70 6.46
N GLU A 93 -2.81 18.33 6.17
CA GLU A 93 -3.22 19.56 6.86
C GLU A 93 -3.76 19.31 8.28
N LYS A 94 -3.84 20.39 9.08
CA LYS A 94 -4.31 20.40 10.48
C LYS A 94 -5.68 19.73 10.69
N TYR A 95 -6.48 19.61 9.63
CA TYR A 95 -7.70 18.83 9.58
C TYR A 95 -7.50 17.73 8.54
N LEU A 96 -7.81 16.48 8.91
CA LEU A 96 -7.87 15.34 7.99
C LEU A 96 -8.86 15.67 6.86
N SER A 97 -8.35 16.17 5.74
CA SER A 97 -9.09 16.34 4.49
C SER A 97 -8.64 15.30 3.48
N TYR A 98 -9.48 14.96 2.52
CA TYR A 98 -9.15 13.99 1.48
C TYR A 98 -9.01 14.71 0.15
N LYS A 99 -7.97 14.34 -0.62
CA LYS A 99 -7.95 14.66 -2.04
C LYS A 99 -8.95 13.74 -2.72
N GLU A 100 -10.06 14.32 -3.16
CA GLU A 100 -11.09 13.60 -3.90
C GLU A 100 -10.71 13.46 -5.37
N ILE A 101 -11.12 12.35 -5.99
CA ILE A 101 -11.19 12.21 -7.44
C ILE A 101 -12.66 12.10 -7.86
N ILE A 102 -12.99 12.78 -8.96
CA ILE A 102 -14.32 12.77 -9.55
C ILE A 102 -14.23 12.04 -10.88
N ILE A 103 -15.03 11.00 -11.05
CA ILE A 103 -15.18 10.26 -12.31
C ILE A 103 -16.63 10.47 -12.76
N ARG A 104 -16.84 10.99 -13.95
CA ARG A 104 -18.18 11.23 -14.50
C ARG A 104 -18.69 9.98 -15.19
N LYS A 105 -20.02 9.84 -15.23
CA LYS A 105 -20.67 8.80 -16.03
C LYS A 105 -20.19 8.89 -17.48
N GLY A 106 -19.75 7.76 -18.03
CA GLY A 106 -19.22 7.66 -19.38
C GLY A 106 -17.71 7.90 -19.51
N ASP A 107 -17.02 8.31 -18.44
CA ASP A 107 -15.56 8.42 -18.46
C ASP A 107 -14.92 7.02 -18.55
N LYS A 108 -13.81 6.93 -19.30
CA LYS A 108 -13.01 5.70 -19.36
C LYS A 108 -12.29 5.48 -18.03
N LEU A 109 -12.27 4.23 -17.57
CA LEU A 109 -11.73 3.85 -16.27
C LEU A 109 -10.22 3.53 -16.30
N ASP A 110 -9.62 3.46 -17.48
CA ASP A 110 -8.17 3.23 -17.66
C ASP A 110 -7.32 4.22 -16.86
N ALA A 111 -7.66 5.51 -16.90
CA ALA A 111 -6.91 6.55 -16.23
C ALA A 111 -6.89 6.37 -14.70
N VAL A 112 -8.00 5.98 -14.08
CA VAL A 112 -8.05 5.73 -12.64
C VAL A 112 -7.35 4.42 -12.26
N CYS A 113 -7.45 3.38 -13.11
CA CYS A 113 -6.71 2.13 -12.93
C CYS A 113 -5.20 2.34 -13.00
N LEU A 114 -4.71 3.06 -14.01
CA LEU A 114 -3.29 3.40 -14.13
C LEU A 114 -2.83 4.26 -12.96
N ARG A 115 -3.64 5.21 -12.50
CA ARG A 115 -3.31 6.01 -11.33
C ARG A 115 -3.17 5.15 -10.07
N PHE A 116 -4.10 4.22 -9.84
CA PHE A 116 -4.04 3.28 -8.71
C PHE A 116 -2.73 2.50 -8.70
N ILE A 117 -2.37 1.88 -9.83
CA ILE A 117 -1.14 1.10 -9.99
C ILE A 117 0.11 1.96 -9.78
N ASN A 118 0.14 3.18 -10.34
CA ASN A 118 1.29 4.07 -10.23
C ASN A 118 1.47 4.64 -8.82
N ASP A 119 0.38 4.99 -8.13
CA ASP A 119 0.45 5.51 -6.76
C ASP A 119 0.96 4.43 -5.79
N ASP A 120 0.49 3.19 -5.93
CA ASP A 120 1.00 2.07 -5.15
C ASP A 120 2.44 1.70 -5.52
N TYR A 121 2.84 1.84 -6.79
CA TYR A 121 4.23 1.66 -7.21
C TYR A 121 5.14 2.70 -6.55
N LYS A 122 4.73 3.96 -6.54
CA LYS A 122 5.46 5.05 -5.87
C LYS A 122 5.58 4.79 -4.37
N PHE A 123 4.50 4.34 -3.72
CA PHE A 123 4.54 3.94 -2.31
C PHE A 123 5.59 2.84 -2.09
N LEU A 124 5.49 1.71 -2.80
CA LEU A 124 6.40 0.58 -2.59
C LEU A 124 7.85 0.92 -2.93
N VAL A 125 8.12 1.73 -3.96
CA VAL A 125 9.48 2.19 -4.28
C VAL A 125 10.08 2.97 -3.11
N ASN A 126 9.34 3.93 -2.57
CA ASN A 126 9.84 4.78 -1.49
C ASN A 126 9.96 3.99 -0.19
N PHE A 127 8.98 3.13 0.11
CA PHE A 127 8.98 2.26 1.29
C PHE A 127 10.16 1.28 1.27
N ASN A 128 10.46 0.67 0.11
CA ASN A 128 11.60 -0.23 -0.03
C ASN A 128 12.98 0.46 -0.04
N ARG A 129 13.04 1.79 -0.18
CA ARG A 129 14.28 2.57 -0.07
C ARG A 129 14.58 3.03 1.35
N ASP A 130 13.64 2.87 2.26
CA ASP A 130 13.75 3.33 3.63
C ASP A 130 14.40 2.26 4.50
N GLU A 131 15.72 2.28 4.57
CA GLU A 131 16.51 1.28 5.32
C GLU A 131 16.11 1.20 6.80
N GLU A 132 15.68 2.31 7.38
CA GLU A 132 15.25 2.37 8.78
C GLU A 132 13.97 1.56 9.01
N VAL A 133 13.05 1.48 8.04
CA VAL A 133 11.86 0.62 8.14
C VAL A 133 12.29 -0.83 8.36
N PHE A 134 13.19 -1.35 7.54
CA PHE A 134 13.59 -2.76 7.63
C PHE A 134 14.52 -3.07 8.79
N LYS A 135 15.26 -2.07 9.27
CA LYS A 135 16.06 -2.20 10.49
C LYS A 135 15.18 -2.38 11.73
N TYR A 136 14.08 -1.63 11.84
CA TYR A 136 13.20 -1.64 13.02
C TYR A 136 12.00 -2.59 12.88
N PHE A 137 11.62 -2.94 11.65
CA PHE A 137 10.52 -3.86 11.32
C PHE A 137 10.98 -4.91 10.28
N PRO A 138 11.92 -5.79 10.64
CA PRO A 138 12.57 -6.71 9.70
C PRO A 138 11.60 -7.74 9.08
N SER A 139 10.52 -8.09 9.76
CA SER A 139 9.50 -9.03 9.26
C SER A 139 8.84 -8.57 7.96
N ILE A 140 8.76 -7.26 7.72
CA ILE A 140 8.10 -6.66 6.56
C ILE A 140 8.98 -6.73 5.30
N MET A 141 10.30 -6.90 5.45
CA MET A 141 11.26 -6.76 4.35
C MET A 141 11.00 -7.71 3.18
N GLN A 142 10.90 -9.02 3.46
CA GLN A 142 10.71 -10.01 2.39
C GLN A 142 9.33 -9.89 1.72
N PRO A 143 8.21 -9.76 2.46
CA PRO A 143 6.91 -9.45 1.87
C PRO A 143 6.94 -8.19 0.99
N SER A 144 7.52 -7.10 1.49
CA SER A 144 7.62 -5.83 0.76
C SER A 144 8.37 -5.95 -0.56
N LEU A 145 9.52 -6.64 -0.55
CA LEU A 145 10.31 -6.87 -1.76
C LEU A 145 9.58 -7.76 -2.76
N LYS A 146 8.87 -8.79 -2.29
CA LYS A 146 8.08 -9.69 -3.14
C LYS A 146 6.96 -8.93 -3.85
N THR A 147 6.18 -8.15 -3.11
CA THR A 147 5.09 -7.32 -3.65
C THR A 147 5.61 -6.26 -4.61
N TYR A 148 6.72 -5.58 -4.27
CA TYR A 148 7.35 -4.61 -5.16
C TYR A 148 7.80 -5.23 -6.50
N ARG A 149 8.39 -6.43 -6.48
CA ARG A 149 8.79 -7.12 -7.72
C ARG A 149 7.59 -7.49 -8.59
N ALA A 150 6.51 -7.99 -7.98
CA ALA A 150 5.27 -8.28 -8.71
C ALA A 150 4.68 -7.02 -9.37
N LEU A 151 4.57 -5.92 -8.61
CA LEU A 151 4.06 -4.65 -9.13
C LEU A 151 5.00 -4.04 -10.18
N SER A 152 6.31 -4.11 -9.99
CA SER A 152 7.27 -3.61 -10.96
C SER A 152 7.21 -4.36 -12.28
N ARG A 153 6.99 -5.68 -12.24
CA ARG A 153 6.77 -6.51 -13.43
C ARG A 153 5.49 -6.05 -14.14
N LEU A 154 4.37 -5.97 -13.42
CA LEU A 154 3.09 -5.48 -13.95
C LEU A 154 3.22 -4.09 -14.62
N VAL A 155 3.86 -3.13 -13.96
CA VAL A 155 4.06 -1.76 -14.50
C VAL A 155 4.86 -1.79 -15.80
N ASN A 156 5.87 -2.64 -15.89
CA ASN A 156 6.66 -2.80 -17.11
C ASN A 156 5.84 -3.45 -18.22
N SER A 157 5.03 -4.47 -17.90
CA SER A 157 4.13 -5.14 -18.84
C SER A 157 3.08 -4.18 -19.41
N ILE A 158 2.55 -3.26 -18.60
CA ILE A 158 1.61 -2.21 -19.04
C ILE A 158 2.28 -1.19 -19.96
N LYS A 159 3.52 -0.76 -19.65
CA LYS A 159 4.23 0.29 -20.40
C LYS A 159 4.79 -0.19 -21.74
N ASP A 160 5.20 -1.45 -21.82
CA ASP A 160 5.76 -2.03 -23.04
C ASP A 160 5.19 -3.43 -23.30
N PRO A 161 3.95 -3.51 -23.82
CA PRO A 161 3.31 -4.79 -24.15
C PRO A 161 4.06 -5.58 -25.23
N SER A 162 4.80 -4.87 -26.08
CA SER A 162 5.49 -5.44 -27.24
C SER A 162 6.69 -6.31 -26.88
N ARG A 163 7.33 -6.02 -25.73
CA ARG A 163 8.60 -6.62 -25.33
C ARG A 163 8.48 -8.08 -24.84
N PHE A 164 7.28 -8.54 -24.51
CA PHE A 164 7.09 -9.82 -23.80
C PHE A 164 6.01 -10.73 -24.39
N LYS A 165 5.37 -10.39 -25.53
CA LYS A 165 4.23 -11.14 -26.11
C LYS A 165 3.13 -11.45 -25.07
N PHE A 166 2.75 -10.45 -24.28
CA PHE A 166 1.73 -10.64 -23.25
C PHE A 166 0.32 -10.77 -23.85
N THR A 167 -0.44 -11.76 -23.36
CA THR A 167 -1.89 -11.83 -23.54
C THR A 167 -2.59 -11.06 -22.44
N THR A 168 -3.83 -10.62 -22.68
CA THR A 168 -4.70 -10.02 -21.64
C THR A 168 -4.82 -10.92 -20.42
N GLU A 169 -4.90 -12.25 -20.63
CA GLU A 169 -4.88 -13.27 -19.56
C GLU A 169 -3.61 -13.22 -18.71
N SER A 170 -2.45 -13.05 -19.33
CA SER A 170 -1.18 -13.02 -18.60
C SER A 170 -1.09 -11.78 -17.70
N LEU A 171 -1.59 -10.64 -18.19
CA LEU A 171 -1.68 -9.40 -17.41
C LEU A 171 -2.70 -9.51 -16.26
N GLU A 172 -3.83 -10.16 -16.50
CA GLU A 172 -4.82 -10.45 -15.46
C GLU A 172 -4.19 -11.28 -14.33
N MET A 173 -3.39 -12.29 -14.68
CA MET A 173 -2.67 -13.11 -13.70
C MET A 173 -1.60 -12.31 -12.93
N GLU A 174 -0.82 -11.46 -13.61
CA GLU A 174 0.16 -10.59 -12.93
C GLU A 174 -0.53 -9.59 -11.99
N LEU A 175 -1.67 -9.05 -12.40
CA LEU A 175 -2.46 -8.13 -11.59
C LEU A 175 -3.09 -8.84 -10.39
N LEU A 176 -3.62 -10.06 -10.58
CA LEU A 176 -4.15 -10.87 -9.48
C LEU A 176 -3.06 -11.19 -8.45
N GLU A 177 -1.90 -11.68 -8.90
CA GLU A 177 -0.74 -11.96 -8.05
C GLU A 177 -0.37 -10.71 -7.23
N TYR A 178 -0.28 -9.54 -7.87
CA TYR A 178 -0.01 -8.30 -7.16
C TYR A 178 -1.10 -7.95 -6.14
N LEU A 179 -2.38 -8.02 -6.49
CA LEU A 179 -3.48 -7.64 -5.59
C LEU A 179 -3.55 -8.54 -4.34
N GLU A 180 -3.25 -9.84 -4.49
CA GLU A 180 -3.17 -10.78 -3.36
C GLU A 180 -1.99 -10.44 -2.45
N LEU A 181 -0.79 -10.30 -3.01
CA LEU A 181 0.42 -9.93 -2.27
C LEU A 181 0.30 -8.56 -1.59
N ARG A 182 -0.40 -7.64 -2.25
CA ARG A 182 -0.71 -6.31 -1.72
C ARG A 182 -1.59 -6.42 -0.48
N ASN A 183 -2.67 -7.19 -0.52
CA ASN A 183 -3.57 -7.32 0.62
C ASN A 183 -2.84 -7.91 1.84
N GLU A 184 -2.02 -8.93 1.63
CA GLU A 184 -1.20 -9.53 2.70
C GLU A 184 -0.20 -8.50 3.27
N LEU A 185 0.63 -7.90 2.41
CA LEU A 185 1.66 -6.95 2.84
C LEU A 185 1.09 -5.75 3.61
N PHE A 186 0.02 -5.13 3.10
CA PHE A 186 -0.49 -3.90 3.72
C PHE A 186 -1.10 -4.18 5.08
N ASN A 187 -1.73 -5.35 5.26
CA ASN A 187 -2.20 -5.81 6.56
C ASN A 187 -1.02 -6.09 7.52
N ASP A 188 0.05 -6.72 7.04
CA ASP A 188 1.26 -6.96 7.85
C ASP A 188 1.91 -5.64 8.29
N ILE A 189 1.98 -4.64 7.41
CA ILE A 189 2.49 -3.31 7.75
C ILE A 189 1.59 -2.67 8.81
N GLU A 190 0.27 -2.72 8.66
CA GLU A 190 -0.70 -2.18 9.61
C GLU A 190 -0.55 -2.84 10.99
N GLU A 191 -0.44 -4.18 11.05
CA GLU A 191 -0.28 -4.94 12.28
C GLU A 191 1.02 -4.58 13.02
N VAL A 192 2.12 -4.55 12.28
CA VAL A 192 3.46 -4.40 12.87
C VAL A 192 3.80 -2.94 13.17
N MET A 193 3.42 -2.01 12.28
CA MET A 193 3.75 -0.59 12.42
C MET A 193 2.61 0.22 13.02
N GLY A 194 1.34 -0.09 12.73
CA GLY A 194 0.19 0.74 13.08
C GLY A 194 0.03 0.99 14.58
N SER A 195 0.38 -0.01 15.40
CA SER A 195 0.34 0.10 16.87
C SER A 195 1.28 1.18 17.46
N TYR A 196 2.30 1.60 16.71
CA TYR A 196 3.25 2.62 17.13
C TYR A 196 2.80 4.05 16.75
N ALA A 197 1.96 4.21 15.71
CA ALA A 197 1.44 5.52 15.31
C ALA A 197 0.48 6.11 16.37
N GLN A 198 -0.29 5.26 17.05
CA GLN A 198 -1.24 5.67 18.11
C GLN A 198 -0.57 5.99 19.45
N ARG A 199 0.71 5.65 19.62
CA ARG A 199 1.46 5.76 20.89
C ARG A 199 2.48 6.91 20.89
N ALA A 200 2.62 7.64 19.79
CA ALA A 200 3.42 8.86 19.76
C ALA A 200 2.69 9.94 20.61
N PRO A 201 3.34 10.50 21.65
CA PRO A 201 2.73 11.49 22.54
C PRO A 201 2.40 12.82 21.85
#